data_AF-A0AB74KXL5-F1
#
_entry.id   AF-A0AB74KXL5-F1
#
_cell.length_a   1.000
_cell.length_b   1.000
_cell.length_c   1.000
_cell.angle_alpha   90.00
_cell.angle_beta   90.00
_cell.angle_gamma   90.00
#
_symmetry.space_group_name_H-M   'P 1'
#
loop_
_entity.id
_entity.type
_entity.pdbx_description
1 polymer ?
#
loop_
_entity_poly.entity_id
_entity_poly.type
_entity_poly.pdbx_seq_one_letter_code
_entity_poly.pdbx_strand_id
1 'polypeptide(L)'
;MSGCGCEVELKDAKQKHVLYWLLGINAVMFCVEITVGLYANSTALIADSMDMLADAIVYGIALYAVSRSLKHKANAALISGYFQLTLGILVIFDIVRRLGEGEPHSWFMIGFGFVALIANVICLVLIRMQSNGEVHMRASWIFSANDVIANLGVIAAGVLVMLLDSRWPDIVIGSVIATLILRGAYLIITDAKKELSNAELTSENNSCSGSKSKSCS
;
A
#
# COMPACT_ATOMS: atom_id res chain seq x y z
N MET A 1 13.52 26.35 7.20
CA MET A 1 14.18 25.40 8.13
C MET A 1 13.10 24.77 8.98
N SER A 2 12.95 23.44 8.88
CA SER A 2 12.33 22.47 9.81
C SER A 2 11.79 21.27 9.03
N GLY A 3 12.53 20.15 9.09
CA GLY A 3 11.99 18.80 8.98
C GLY A 3 11.96 18.15 7.60
N CYS A 4 13.10 17.59 7.18
CA CYS A 4 13.24 16.63 6.09
C CYS A 4 12.30 15.43 6.29
N GLY A 5 11.37 15.22 5.37
CA GLY A 5 10.46 14.07 5.34
C GLY A 5 10.78 13.21 4.13
N CYS A 6 11.91 12.51 4.19
CA CYS A 6 12.24 11.27 3.47
C CYS A 6 13.71 10.93 3.74
N GLU A 7 14.02 10.63 5.01
CA GLU A 7 15.34 10.08 5.29
C GLU A 7 15.40 8.65 4.75
N VAL A 8 14.57 7.66 5.10
CA VAL A 8 14.84 6.23 4.79
C VAL A 8 16.32 5.92 4.98
N GLU A 9 16.87 6.35 6.11
CA GLU A 9 18.04 5.71 6.70
C GLU A 9 17.51 4.42 7.35
N LEU A 10 17.32 3.38 6.54
CA LEU A 10 17.19 2.01 7.05
C LEU A 10 18.58 1.58 7.55
N LYS A 11 18.97 2.16 8.70
CA LYS A 11 20.31 2.01 9.30
C LYS A 11 20.48 0.68 10.03
N ASP A 12 19.38 0.02 10.42
CA ASP A 12 19.42 -1.19 11.24
C ASP A 12 18.99 -2.45 10.46
N ALA A 13 19.77 -3.53 10.58
CA ALA A 13 19.47 -4.84 9.99
C ALA A 13 18.11 -5.37 10.47
N LYS A 14 17.69 -4.99 11.69
CA LYS A 14 16.38 -5.37 12.27
C LYS A 14 15.19 -4.77 11.53
N GLN A 15 15.31 -3.54 11.01
CA GLN A 15 14.23 -2.89 10.26
C GLN A 15 14.01 -3.54 8.89
N LYS A 16 15.10 -3.93 8.22
CA LYS A 16 15.02 -4.70 6.97
C LYS A 16 14.32 -6.04 7.16
N HIS A 17 14.61 -6.73 8.26
CA HIS A 17 13.95 -8.00 8.58
C HIS A 17 12.43 -7.84 8.75
N VAL A 18 11.97 -6.76 9.39
CA VAL A 18 10.52 -6.50 9.48
C VAL A 18 9.92 -6.23 8.11
N LEU A 19 10.56 -5.43 7.26
CA LEU A 19 10.07 -5.18 5.91
C LEU A 19 9.97 -6.46 5.07
N TYR A 20 10.91 -7.39 5.21
CA TYR A 20 10.82 -8.71 4.57
C TYR A 20 9.62 -9.53 5.07
N TRP A 21 9.34 -9.49 6.38
CA TRP A 21 8.15 -10.14 6.93
C TRP A 21 6.85 -9.50 6.42
N LEU A 22 6.76 -8.17 6.44
CA LEU A 22 5.59 -7.43 5.93
C LEU A 22 5.36 -7.72 4.43
N LEU A 23 6.42 -7.71 3.63
CA LEU A 23 6.40 -8.08 2.22
C LEU A 23 5.88 -9.51 2.04
N GLY A 24 6.45 -10.47 2.78
CA GLY A 24 6.10 -11.88 2.65
C GLY A 24 4.66 -12.18 3.05
N ILE A 25 4.21 -11.61 4.17
CA ILE A 25 2.83 -11.81 4.66
C ILE A 25 1.83 -11.24 3.65
N ASN A 26 2.00 -9.98 3.23
CA ASN A 26 1.09 -9.35 2.27
C ASN A 26 1.07 -10.05 0.91
N ALA A 27 2.24 -10.47 0.39
CA ALA A 27 2.30 -11.17 -0.89
C ALA A 27 1.60 -12.55 -0.84
N VAL A 28 1.75 -13.28 0.27
CA VAL A 28 1.08 -14.57 0.46
C VAL A 28 -0.43 -14.36 0.60
N MET A 29 -0.85 -13.40 1.42
CA MET A 29 -2.26 -13.10 1.64
C MET A 29 -2.94 -12.62 0.35
N PHE A 30 -2.29 -11.77 -0.44
CA PHE A 30 -2.77 -11.39 -1.78
C PHE A 30 -3.10 -12.62 -2.63
N CYS A 31 -2.19 -13.60 -2.72
CA CYS A 31 -2.42 -14.81 -3.54
C CYS A 31 -3.61 -15.63 -3.04
N VAL A 32 -3.77 -15.74 -1.72
CA VAL A 32 -4.86 -16.46 -1.09
C VAL A 32 -6.18 -15.74 -1.35
N GLU A 33 -6.25 -14.45 -1.04
CA GLU A 33 -7.48 -13.67 -1.09
C GLU A 33 -7.94 -13.36 -2.50
N ILE A 34 -7.03 -13.16 -3.47
CA ILE A 34 -7.47 -12.98 -4.86
C ILE A 34 -8.12 -14.26 -5.39
N THR A 35 -7.56 -15.41 -5.05
CA THR A 35 -8.10 -16.72 -5.44
C THR A 35 -9.47 -16.94 -4.80
N VAL A 36 -9.58 -16.67 -3.50
CA VAL A 36 -10.83 -16.81 -2.76
C VAL A 36 -11.85 -15.77 -3.18
N GLY A 37 -11.47 -14.52 -3.39
CA GLY A 37 -12.37 -13.43 -3.79
C GLY A 37 -12.98 -13.67 -5.16
N LEU A 38 -12.20 -14.19 -6.11
CA LEU A 38 -12.72 -14.64 -7.40
C LEU A 38 -13.68 -15.83 -7.26
N TYR A 39 -13.34 -16.81 -6.42
CA TYR A 39 -14.18 -17.99 -6.19
C TYR A 39 -15.48 -17.67 -5.45
N ALA A 40 -15.38 -16.86 -4.40
CA ALA A 40 -16.49 -16.38 -3.57
C ALA A 40 -17.33 -15.33 -4.27
N ASN A 41 -16.85 -14.80 -5.40
CA ASN A 41 -17.45 -13.71 -6.15
C ASN A 41 -17.66 -12.46 -5.27
N SER A 42 -16.64 -12.08 -4.48
CA SER A 42 -16.66 -10.95 -3.55
C SER A 42 -15.73 -9.84 -4.00
N THR A 43 -16.29 -8.65 -4.17
CA THR A 43 -15.57 -7.41 -4.48
C THR A 43 -14.69 -6.97 -3.33
N ALA A 44 -15.20 -7.08 -2.09
CA ALA A 44 -14.48 -6.61 -0.91
C ALA A 44 -13.19 -7.43 -0.69
N LEU A 45 -13.24 -8.76 -0.85
CA LEU A 45 -12.06 -9.63 -0.81
C LEU A 45 -11.07 -9.33 -1.94
N ILE A 46 -11.57 -9.11 -3.16
CA ILE A 46 -10.70 -8.74 -4.29
C ILE A 46 -10.01 -7.40 -3.99
N ALA A 47 -10.75 -6.40 -3.50
CA ALA A 47 -10.20 -5.10 -3.15
C ALA A 47 -9.15 -5.19 -2.04
N ASP A 48 -9.40 -5.95 -0.97
CA ASP A 48 -8.45 -6.15 0.14
C ASP A 48 -7.15 -6.80 -0.36
N SER A 49 -7.26 -7.83 -1.20
CA SER A 49 -6.10 -8.48 -1.80
C SER A 49 -5.26 -7.51 -2.66
N MET A 50 -5.91 -6.61 -3.41
CA MET A 50 -5.22 -5.62 -4.24
C MET A 50 -4.52 -4.54 -3.41
N ASP A 51 -5.06 -4.21 -2.24
CA ASP A 51 -4.42 -3.32 -1.27
C ASP A 51 -3.15 -3.98 -0.70
N MET A 52 -3.24 -5.25 -0.28
CA MET A 52 -2.07 -6.02 0.17
C MET A 52 -0.99 -6.15 -0.91
N LEU A 53 -1.37 -6.29 -2.18
CA LEU A 53 -0.41 -6.28 -3.29
C LEU A 53 0.28 -4.91 -3.42
N ALA A 54 -0.47 -3.83 -3.29
CA ALA A 54 0.08 -2.48 -3.33
C ALA A 54 1.08 -2.26 -2.18
N ASP A 55 0.70 -2.67 -0.97
CA ASP A 55 1.54 -2.62 0.23
C ASP A 55 2.82 -3.44 0.07
N ALA A 56 2.73 -4.67 -0.44
CA ALA A 56 3.87 -5.51 -0.76
C ALA A 56 4.85 -4.81 -1.73
N ILE A 57 4.34 -4.15 -2.78
CA ILE A 57 5.17 -3.42 -3.72
C ILE A 57 5.86 -2.23 -3.05
N VAL A 58 5.16 -1.49 -2.20
CA VAL A 58 5.73 -0.37 -1.44
C VAL A 58 6.85 -0.86 -0.50
N TYR A 59 6.64 -1.97 0.22
CA TYR A 59 7.68 -2.59 1.05
C TYR A 59 8.87 -3.09 0.21
N GLY A 60 8.61 -3.66 -0.97
CA GLY A 60 9.63 -4.11 -1.91
C GLY A 60 10.51 -2.96 -2.41
N ILE A 61 9.90 -1.82 -2.74
CA ILE A 61 10.63 -0.60 -3.14
C ILE A 61 11.42 -0.05 -1.98
N ALA A 62 10.85 -0.02 -0.77
CA ALA A 62 11.56 0.43 0.41
C ALA A 62 12.81 -0.44 0.70
N LEU A 63 12.73 -1.77 0.49
CA LEU A 63 13.90 -2.67 0.56
C LEU A 63 14.91 -2.40 -0.56
N TYR A 64 14.46 -2.25 -1.80
CA TYR A 64 15.33 -1.95 -2.96
C TYR A 64 16.06 -0.60 -2.81
N ALA A 65 15.39 0.37 -2.20
CA ALA A 65 15.86 1.74 -2.03
C ALA A 65 17.04 1.87 -1.06
N VAL A 66 17.28 0.93 -0.13
CA VAL A 66 18.22 1.11 0.99
C VAL A 66 19.64 1.51 0.54
N SER A 67 20.09 1.07 -0.64
CA SER A 67 21.44 1.33 -1.12
C SER A 67 21.49 2.16 -2.41
N ARG A 68 20.42 2.88 -2.75
CA ARG A 68 20.27 3.61 -4.02
C ARG A 68 20.14 5.13 -3.84
N SER A 69 20.51 5.88 -4.87
CA SER A 69 20.41 7.35 -4.87
C SER A 69 18.96 7.83 -4.87
N LEU A 70 18.71 9.03 -4.31
CA LEU A 70 17.37 9.62 -4.18
C LEU A 70 16.58 9.64 -5.50
N LYS A 71 17.24 9.93 -6.64
CA LYS A 71 16.60 9.89 -7.97
C LYS A 71 16.09 8.50 -8.36
N HIS A 72 16.84 7.44 -8.04
CA HIS A 72 16.38 6.07 -8.30
C HIS A 72 15.23 5.66 -7.37
N LYS A 73 15.25 6.12 -6.12
CA LYS A 73 14.15 5.89 -5.16
C LYS A 73 12.85 6.51 -5.65
N ALA A 74 12.90 7.78 -6.04
CA ALA A 74 11.72 8.51 -6.51
C ALA A 74 11.17 7.93 -7.82
N ASN A 75 12.03 7.53 -8.77
CA ASN A 75 11.57 6.85 -9.98
C ASN A 75 10.90 5.50 -9.69
N ALA A 76 11.46 4.70 -8.78
CA ALA A 76 10.85 3.43 -8.38
C ALA A 76 9.47 3.65 -7.74
N ALA A 77 9.37 4.62 -6.82
CA ALA A 77 8.12 5.01 -6.18
C ALA A 77 7.06 5.52 -7.18
N LEU A 78 7.47 6.25 -8.23
CA LEU A 78 6.56 6.64 -9.30
C LEU A 78 5.98 5.43 -10.04
N ILE A 79 6.82 4.45 -10.37
CA ILE A 79 6.39 3.25 -11.07
C ILE A 79 5.37 2.47 -10.22
N SER A 80 5.62 2.30 -8.92
CA SER A 80 4.61 1.69 -8.03
C SER A 80 3.35 2.51 -7.92
N GLY A 81 3.45 3.83 -7.89
CA GLY A 81 2.28 4.71 -7.83
C GLY A 81 1.35 4.50 -9.04
N TYR A 82 1.91 4.43 -10.24
CA TYR A 82 1.12 4.12 -11.45
C TYR A 82 0.59 2.68 -11.46
N PHE A 83 1.35 1.73 -10.92
CA PHE A 83 0.89 0.36 -10.77
C PHE A 83 -0.32 0.29 -9.82
N GLN A 84 -0.24 0.92 -8.64
CA GLN A 84 -1.32 0.98 -7.67
C GLN A 84 -2.54 1.73 -8.21
N LEU A 85 -2.35 2.77 -9.01
CA LEU A 85 -3.44 3.44 -9.72
C LEU A 85 -4.17 2.46 -10.65
N THR A 86 -3.41 1.61 -11.37
CA THR A 86 -3.96 0.58 -12.24
C THR A 86 -4.76 -0.45 -11.44
N LEU A 87 -4.23 -0.91 -10.29
CA LEU A 87 -4.95 -1.84 -9.40
C LEU A 87 -6.28 -1.24 -8.93
N GLY A 88 -6.29 0.01 -8.47
CA GLY A 88 -7.51 0.69 -8.04
C GLY A 88 -8.54 0.77 -9.17
N ILE A 89 -8.12 1.08 -10.39
CA ILE A 89 -9.01 1.09 -11.57
C ILE A 89 -9.57 -0.31 -11.87
N LEU A 90 -8.77 -1.38 -11.72
CA LEU A 90 -9.24 -2.75 -11.90
C LEU A 90 -10.32 -3.13 -10.89
N VAL A 91 -10.18 -2.71 -9.63
CA VAL A 91 -11.21 -2.94 -8.60
C VAL A 91 -12.49 -2.17 -8.93
N ILE A 92 -12.40 -0.92 -9.41
CA ILE A 92 -13.57 -0.17 -9.87
C ILE A 92 -14.26 -0.86 -11.06
N PHE A 93 -13.48 -1.41 -12.00
CA PHE A 93 -14.03 -2.19 -13.10
C PHE A 93 -14.75 -3.45 -12.60
N ASP A 94 -14.18 -4.15 -11.63
CA ASP A 94 -14.81 -5.32 -11.00
C ASP A 94 -16.13 -4.95 -10.31
N ILE A 95 -16.17 -3.83 -9.57
CA ILE A 95 -17.40 -3.28 -8.98
C ILE A 95 -18.49 -3.11 -10.04
N VAL A 96 -18.17 -2.44 -11.15
CA VAL A 96 -19.14 -2.17 -12.23
C VAL A 96 -19.63 -3.47 -12.86
N ARG A 97 -18.72 -4.42 -13.12
CA ARG A 97 -19.06 -5.74 -13.67
C ARG A 97 -20.02 -6.51 -12.74
N ARG A 98 -19.80 -6.45 -11.43
CA ARG A 98 -20.55 -7.17 -10.40
C ARG A 98 -21.96 -6.63 -10.13
N LEU A 99 -22.28 -5.42 -10.57
CA LEU A 99 -23.64 -4.89 -10.48
C LEU A 99 -24.67 -5.80 -11.18
N GLY A 100 -24.24 -6.62 -12.17
CA GLY A 100 -25.10 -7.57 -12.89
C GLY A 100 -24.97 -9.05 -12.50
N GLU A 101 -24.08 -9.43 -11.56
CA GLU A 101 -23.79 -10.85 -11.23
C GLU A 101 -24.68 -11.41 -10.10
N GLY A 102 -24.35 -12.56 -9.51
CA GLY A 102 -25.03 -13.13 -8.33
C GLY A 102 -24.50 -12.57 -7.00
N GLU A 103 -25.03 -13.06 -5.89
CA GLU A 103 -24.57 -12.69 -4.54
C GLU A 103 -23.23 -13.38 -4.17
N PRO A 104 -22.37 -12.71 -3.40
CA PRO A 104 -21.12 -13.31 -2.93
C PRO A 104 -21.36 -14.41 -1.90
N HIS A 105 -20.44 -15.38 -1.86
CA HIS A 105 -20.46 -16.43 -0.84
C HIS A 105 -19.94 -15.90 0.50
N SER A 106 -20.87 -15.46 1.35
CA SER A 106 -20.60 -14.83 2.65
C SER A 106 -19.67 -15.63 3.58
N TRP A 107 -19.75 -16.97 3.54
CA TRP A 107 -18.89 -17.83 4.37
C TRP A 107 -17.40 -17.63 4.09
N PHE A 108 -17.03 -17.50 2.81
CA PHE A 108 -15.64 -17.24 2.42
C PHE A 108 -15.19 -15.83 2.78
N MET A 109 -16.08 -14.83 2.64
CA MET A 109 -15.80 -13.45 3.05
C MET A 109 -15.45 -13.36 4.54
N ILE A 110 -16.29 -13.95 5.40
CA ILE A 110 -16.08 -13.92 6.84
C ILE A 110 -14.83 -14.72 7.21
N GLY A 111 -14.71 -15.96 6.69
CA GLY A 111 -13.60 -16.86 7.02
C GLY A 111 -12.24 -16.27 6.63
N PHE A 112 -12.10 -15.83 5.39
CA PHE A 112 -10.82 -15.29 4.91
C PHE A 112 -10.56 -13.86 5.39
N GLY A 113 -11.60 -13.05 5.61
CA GLY A 113 -11.46 -11.75 6.29
C GLY A 113 -10.90 -11.91 7.70
N PHE A 114 -11.26 -12.96 8.45
CA PHE A 114 -10.64 -13.24 9.75
C PHE A 114 -9.17 -13.66 9.62
N VAL A 115 -8.82 -14.47 8.62
CA VAL A 115 -7.43 -14.88 8.37
C VAL A 115 -6.57 -13.66 8.04
N ALA A 116 -7.06 -12.78 7.17
CA ALA A 116 -6.40 -11.55 6.79
C ALA A 116 -6.30 -10.54 7.94
N LEU A 117 -7.35 -10.42 8.77
CA LEU A 117 -7.29 -9.65 10.01
C LEU A 117 -6.17 -10.15 10.93
N ILE A 118 -6.03 -11.47 11.13
CA ILE A 118 -4.96 -12.04 11.96
C ILE A 118 -3.59 -11.71 11.35
N ALA A 119 -3.42 -11.89 10.05
CA ALA A 119 -2.18 -11.59 9.34
C ALA A 119 -1.79 -10.10 9.50
N ASN A 120 -2.73 -9.18 9.31
CA ASN A 120 -2.50 -7.75 9.43
C ASN A 120 -2.27 -7.29 10.86
N VAL A 121 -2.91 -7.93 11.85
CA VAL A 121 -2.59 -7.70 13.27
C VAL A 121 -1.16 -8.16 13.60
N ILE A 122 -0.70 -9.29 13.04
CA ILE A 122 0.69 -9.74 13.20
C ILE A 122 1.65 -8.71 12.60
N CYS A 123 1.38 -8.22 11.39
CA CYS A 123 2.13 -7.12 10.76
C CYS A 123 2.21 -5.89 11.66
N LEU A 124 1.06 -5.45 12.20
CA LEU A 124 0.96 -4.29 13.07
C LEU A 124 1.79 -4.48 14.36
N VAL A 125 1.72 -5.66 14.99
CA VAL A 125 2.50 -5.98 16.19
C VAL A 125 4.01 -6.00 15.89
N LEU A 126 4.42 -6.60 14.77
CA LEU A 126 5.82 -6.61 14.31
C LEU A 126 6.37 -5.19 14.15
N ILE A 127 5.57 -4.30 13.55
CA ILE A 127 5.93 -2.87 13.41
C ILE A 127 6.04 -2.22 14.80
N ARG A 128 5.10 -2.49 15.72
CA ARG A 128 5.12 -1.92 17.08
C ARG A 128 6.43 -2.23 17.80
N MET A 129 6.88 -3.47 17.68
CA MET A 129 8.05 -3.98 18.41
C MET A 129 9.36 -3.35 17.94
N GLN A 130 9.41 -2.78 16.73
CA GLN A 130 10.59 -2.10 16.19
C GLN A 130 10.44 -0.57 16.15
N SER A 131 9.32 -0.02 16.61
CA SER A 131 8.98 1.41 16.52
C SER A 131 9.65 2.26 17.61
N ASN A 132 10.98 2.17 17.75
CA ASN A 132 11.77 2.99 18.69
C ASN A 132 11.91 4.45 18.21
N GLY A 133 10.81 5.11 17.86
CA GLY A 133 10.74 6.57 17.64
C GLY A 133 11.08 7.07 16.23
N GLU A 134 11.34 6.20 15.26
CA GLU A 134 11.66 6.64 13.90
C GLU A 134 10.40 6.98 13.08
N VAL A 135 10.39 8.17 12.47
CA VAL A 135 9.27 8.74 11.69
C VAL A 135 8.79 7.80 10.57
N HIS A 136 9.69 6.99 9.99
CA HIS A 136 9.36 6.02 8.95
C HIS A 136 8.47 4.88 9.44
N MET A 137 8.65 4.43 10.69
CA MET A 137 7.80 3.36 11.24
C MET A 137 6.39 3.83 11.55
N ARG A 138 6.20 5.14 11.75
CA ARG A 138 4.88 5.73 11.93
C ARG A 138 4.05 5.68 10.64
N ALA A 139 4.69 5.83 9.47
CA ALA A 139 4.01 5.69 8.19
C ALA A 139 3.54 4.25 7.97
N SER A 140 4.43 3.26 8.16
CA SER A 140 4.06 1.83 8.05
C SER A 140 2.99 1.41 9.05
N TRP A 141 2.97 2.00 10.25
CA TRP A 141 1.89 1.78 11.23
C TRP A 141 0.53 2.25 10.71
N ILE A 142 0.48 3.43 10.06
CA ILE A 142 -0.77 3.98 9.51
C ILE A 142 -1.30 3.09 8.38
N PHE A 143 -0.42 2.62 7.49
CA PHE A 143 -0.79 1.68 6.42
C PHE A 143 -1.33 0.37 7.01
N SER A 144 -0.57 -0.28 7.88
CA SER A 144 -1.01 -1.54 8.51
C SER A 144 -2.29 -1.40 9.35
N ALA A 145 -2.54 -0.22 9.95
CA ALA A 145 -3.79 0.05 10.64
C ALA A 145 -4.98 0.21 9.68
N ASN A 146 -4.77 0.76 8.48
CA ASN A 146 -5.82 0.81 7.46
C ASN A 146 -6.20 -0.60 7.00
N ASP A 147 -5.23 -1.50 6.82
CA ASP A 147 -5.50 -2.89 6.43
C ASP A 147 -6.39 -3.60 7.45
N VAL A 148 -6.13 -3.37 8.74
CA VAL A 148 -6.98 -3.90 9.83
C VAL A 148 -8.40 -3.36 9.75
N ILE A 149 -8.58 -2.06 9.46
CA ILE A 149 -9.90 -1.44 9.31
C ILE A 149 -10.62 -1.98 8.06
N ALA A 150 -9.90 -2.13 6.94
CA ALA A 150 -10.43 -2.71 5.70
C ALA A 150 -10.92 -4.13 5.94
N ASN A 151 -10.11 -4.96 6.60
CA ASN A 151 -10.44 -6.34 6.97
C ASN A 151 -11.66 -6.46 7.88
N LEU A 152 -11.77 -5.59 8.89
CA LEU A 152 -12.98 -5.51 9.71
C LEU A 152 -14.20 -5.13 8.87
N GLY A 153 -14.03 -4.23 7.90
CA GLY A 153 -15.04 -3.90 6.90
C GLY A 153 -15.45 -5.11 6.06
N VAL A 154 -14.51 -5.92 5.57
CA VAL A 154 -14.78 -7.13 4.78
C VAL A 154 -15.58 -8.15 5.60
N ILE A 155 -15.18 -8.40 6.84
CA ILE A 155 -15.90 -9.30 7.76
C ILE A 155 -17.32 -8.77 8.00
N ALA A 156 -17.47 -7.47 8.30
CA ALA A 156 -18.76 -6.85 8.51
C ALA A 156 -19.66 -6.94 7.26
N ALA A 157 -19.10 -6.71 6.07
CA ALA A 157 -19.80 -6.90 4.81
C ALA A 157 -20.24 -8.36 4.64
N GLY A 158 -19.37 -9.34 4.90
CA GLY A 158 -19.71 -10.76 4.82
C GLY A 158 -20.87 -11.14 5.75
N VAL A 159 -20.86 -10.64 7.00
CA VAL A 159 -21.97 -10.84 7.94
C VAL A 159 -23.25 -10.18 7.43
N LEU A 160 -23.17 -8.96 6.90
CA LEU A 160 -24.33 -8.25 6.36
C LEU A 160 -24.89 -8.95 5.12
N VAL A 161 -24.05 -9.40 4.18
CA VAL A 161 -24.49 -10.17 3.01
C VAL A 161 -25.23 -11.43 3.48
N MET A 162 -24.71 -12.14 4.49
CA MET A 162 -25.36 -13.33 5.06
C MET A 162 -26.72 -13.05 5.70
N LEU A 163 -26.94 -11.85 6.26
CA LEU A 163 -28.19 -11.49 6.94
C LEU A 163 -29.22 -10.85 5.99
N LEU A 164 -28.74 -10.14 4.97
CA LEU A 164 -29.56 -9.34 4.07
C LEU A 164 -29.81 -10.02 2.72
N ASP A 165 -29.12 -11.14 2.44
CA ASP A 165 -29.08 -11.81 1.13
C ASP A 165 -28.94 -10.79 0.01
N SER A 166 -27.91 -9.95 0.15
CA SER A 166 -27.73 -8.78 -0.69
C SER A 166 -26.26 -8.50 -0.91
N ARG A 167 -25.88 -8.19 -2.15
CA ARG A 167 -24.50 -7.87 -2.56
C ARG A 167 -24.05 -6.46 -2.18
N TRP A 168 -24.99 -5.57 -1.86
CA TRP A 168 -24.68 -4.16 -1.63
C TRP A 168 -23.63 -3.91 -0.53
N PRO A 169 -23.65 -4.61 0.62
CA PRO A 169 -22.60 -4.46 1.63
C PRO A 169 -21.20 -4.77 1.11
N ASP A 170 -21.03 -5.83 0.32
CA ASP A 170 -19.76 -6.20 -0.32
C ASP A 170 -19.27 -5.12 -1.29
N ILE A 171 -20.16 -4.62 -2.16
CA ILE A 171 -19.82 -3.57 -3.13
C ILE A 171 -19.45 -2.26 -2.43
N VAL A 172 -20.18 -1.88 -1.38
CA VAL A 172 -19.91 -0.65 -0.62
C VAL A 172 -18.54 -0.72 0.03
N ILE A 173 -18.23 -1.82 0.74
CA ILE A 173 -16.91 -1.98 1.37
C ILE A 173 -15.80 -2.07 0.32
N GLY A 174 -16.00 -2.85 -0.76
CA GLY A 174 -15.05 -2.91 -1.88
C GLY A 174 -14.79 -1.53 -2.50
N SER A 175 -15.81 -0.69 -2.61
CA SER A 175 -15.69 0.70 -3.12
C SER A 175 -14.90 1.60 -2.17
N VAL A 176 -15.08 1.42 -0.85
CA VAL A 176 -14.29 2.15 0.15
C VAL A 176 -12.82 1.76 0.05
N ILE A 177 -12.50 0.47 0.00
CA ILE A 177 -11.11 -0.02 -0.13
C ILE A 177 -10.50 0.45 -1.45
N ALA A 178 -11.23 0.36 -2.57
CA ALA A 178 -10.77 0.88 -3.87
C ALA A 178 -10.41 2.37 -3.80
N THR A 179 -11.21 3.16 -3.08
CA THR A 179 -10.95 4.59 -2.87
C THR A 179 -9.68 4.83 -2.06
N LEU A 180 -9.41 3.99 -1.04
CA LEU A 180 -8.17 4.05 -0.26
C LEU A 180 -6.95 3.74 -1.12
N ILE A 181 -7.01 2.69 -1.95
CA ILE A 181 -5.95 2.32 -2.90
C ILE A 181 -5.64 3.48 -3.86
N LEU A 182 -6.68 4.06 -4.48
CA LEU A 182 -6.53 5.18 -5.42
C LEU A 182 -5.94 6.43 -4.75
N ARG A 183 -6.35 6.71 -3.51
CA ARG A 183 -5.78 7.81 -2.72
C ARG A 183 -4.32 7.55 -2.38
N GLY A 184 -3.97 6.33 -2.01
CA GLY A 184 -2.58 5.90 -1.77
C GLY A 184 -1.71 6.10 -3.00
N ALA A 185 -2.17 5.63 -4.16
CA ALA A 185 -1.52 5.84 -5.45
C ALA A 185 -1.27 7.33 -5.74
N TYR A 186 -2.29 8.17 -5.55
CA TYR A 186 -2.17 9.62 -5.79
C TYR A 186 -1.13 10.28 -4.89
N LEU A 187 -1.09 9.91 -3.60
CA LEU A 187 -0.11 10.43 -2.65
C LEU A 187 1.32 10.03 -3.05
N ILE A 188 1.54 8.75 -3.35
CA ILE A 188 2.85 8.23 -3.77
C ILE A 188 3.34 8.93 -5.05
N ILE A 189 2.48 9.06 -6.06
CA ILE A 189 2.85 9.74 -7.32
C ILE A 189 3.21 11.20 -7.06
N THR A 190 2.43 11.89 -6.23
CA THR A 190 2.63 13.31 -5.94
C THR A 190 3.93 13.54 -5.19
N ASP A 191 4.23 12.72 -4.19
CA ASP A 191 5.44 12.87 -3.37
C ASP A 191 6.70 12.49 -4.16
N ALA A 192 6.65 11.42 -4.97
CA ALA A 192 7.76 11.04 -5.81
C ALA A 192 8.07 12.08 -6.91
N LYS A 193 7.06 12.77 -7.48
CA LYS A 193 7.27 13.89 -8.41
C LYS A 193 7.98 15.08 -7.74
N LYS A 194 7.59 15.42 -6.51
CA LYS A 194 8.24 16.50 -5.75
C LYS A 194 9.71 16.17 -5.49
N GLU A 195 10.01 14.93 -5.11
CA GLU A 195 11.39 14.50 -4.86
C GLU A 195 12.27 14.59 -6.11
N LEU A 196 11.76 14.18 -7.28
CA LEU A 196 12.49 14.32 -8.54
C LEU A 196 12.78 15.77 -8.90
N SER A 197 11.77 16.65 -8.78
CA SER A 197 11.93 18.08 -9.05
C SER A 197 12.95 18.72 -8.11
N ASN A 198 12.93 18.38 -6.81
CA ASN A 198 13.91 18.86 -5.84
C ASN A 198 15.33 18.34 -6.16
N ALA A 199 15.45 17.10 -6.65
CA ALA A 199 16.74 16.53 -7.03
C ALA A 199 17.32 17.15 -8.32
N GLU A 200 16.48 17.65 -9.22
CA GLU A 200 16.89 18.40 -10.42
C GLU A 200 17.36 19.81 -10.07
N LEU A 201 16.58 20.55 -9.26
CA LEU A 201 16.93 21.89 -8.76
C LEU A 201 18.27 21.90 -8.01
N THR A 202 18.53 20.87 -7.21
CA THR A 202 19.80 20.74 -6.47
C THR A 202 20.99 20.50 -7.43
N SER A 203 20.78 19.77 -8.53
CA SER A 203 21.82 19.56 -9.54
C SER A 203 22.12 20.81 -10.38
N GLU A 204 21.12 21.62 -10.73
CA GLU A 204 21.33 22.90 -11.43
C GLU A 204 22.01 23.96 -10.54
N ASN A 205 21.62 24.07 -9.26
CA ASN A 205 22.28 25.00 -8.36
C ASN A 205 23.77 24.65 -8.13
N ASN A 206 24.12 23.37 -8.08
CA ASN A 206 25.51 22.92 -7.96
C ASN A 206 26.32 23.16 -9.25
N SER A 207 25.71 23.07 -10.44
CA SER A 207 26.41 23.37 -11.70
C SER A 207 26.69 24.87 -11.88
N CYS A 208 25.76 25.75 -11.50
CA CYS A 208 25.96 27.20 -11.52
C CYS A 208 26.98 27.68 -10.47
N SER A 209 27.02 27.07 -9.28
CA SER A 209 28.02 27.40 -8.25
C SER A 209 29.43 26.95 -8.64
N GLY A 210 29.57 25.75 -9.23
CA GLY A 210 30.84 25.24 -9.75
C GLY A 210 31.40 26.04 -10.93
N SER A 211 30.53 26.67 -11.73
CA SER A 211 30.92 27.56 -12.84
C SER A 211 31.49 28.90 -12.34
N LYS A 212 30.90 29.51 -11.30
CA LYS A 212 31.43 30.76 -10.70
C LYS A 212 32.80 30.58 -10.07
N SER A 213 33.11 29.41 -9.49
CA SER A 213 34.43 29.14 -8.91
C SER A 213 35.55 29.01 -9.95
N LYS A 214 35.25 28.66 -11.21
CA LYS A 214 36.26 28.53 -12.27
C LYS A 214 36.53 29.83 -13.03
N SER A 215 35.77 30.89 -12.77
CA SER A 215 35.96 32.21 -13.39
C SER A 215 36.72 33.20 -12.48
N CYS A 216 37.09 32.80 -11.26
CA CYS A 216 37.96 33.53 -10.36
C CYS A 216 39.22 32.69 -10.05
N SER A 217 40.09 32.51 -11.03
CA SER A 217 41.51 32.17 -10.86
C SER A 217 42.27 32.57 -12.11
#